data_AF-A0A1V5KV63-F1
#
_entry.id   AF-A0A1V5KV63-F1
#
_cell.length_a   1.000
_cell.length_b   1.000
_cell.length_c   1.000
_cell.angle_alpha   90.00
_cell.angle_beta   90.00
_cell.angle_gamma   90.00
#
_symmetry.space_group_name_H-M   'P 1'
#
loop_
_entity.id
_entity.type
_entity.pdbx_description
1 polymer ?
#
loop_
_entity_poly.entity_id
_entity_poly.type
_entity_poly.pdbx_seq_one_letter_code
_entity_poly.pdbx_strand_id
1 'polypeptide(L)'
;MRIRIQSRHAPAFGWDSSNYIGATPQKNTWEPDWATFFWNRRLLPQLRLAIDLIPSSRWNRLEQSFFRLMDGHVPQPSFLHGDLWGGNAASIAENEPVVFDPASYFGDRETDIAFPKPAYRESA
;
A
#
# COMPACT_ATOMS: atom_id res chain seq x y z
N MET A 1 7.92 17.62 6.46
CA MET A 1 8.99 16.60 6.38
C MET A 1 9.29 16.38 4.91
N ARG A 2 10.49 16.70 4.42
CA ARG A 2 10.85 16.49 3.01
C ARG A 2 11.24 15.02 2.81
N ILE A 3 10.41 14.22 2.16
CA ILE A 3 10.78 12.85 1.78
C ILE A 3 11.61 12.94 0.50
N ARG A 4 12.94 13.01 0.63
CA ARG A 4 13.83 12.69 -0.50
C ARG A 4 13.74 11.19 -0.71
N ILE A 5 13.14 10.75 -1.81
CA ILE A 5 13.12 9.34 -2.23
C ILE A 5 14.56 8.98 -2.63
N GLN A 6 15.38 8.63 -1.64
CA GLN A 6 16.66 7.99 -1.88
C GLN A 6 16.36 6.53 -2.20
N SER A 7 16.92 6.00 -3.28
CA SER A 7 16.87 4.58 -3.64
C SER A 7 17.53 3.75 -2.53
N ARG A 8 16.76 3.41 -1.50
CA ARG A 8 17.17 2.47 -0.47
C ARG A 8 16.72 1.11 -0.96
N HIS A 9 17.67 0.27 -1.37
CA HIS A 9 17.37 -1.13 -1.60
C HIS A 9 17.03 -1.76 -0.25
N ALA A 10 15.89 -2.44 -0.18
CA ALA A 10 15.52 -3.25 0.97
C ALA A 10 15.67 -4.75 0.62
N PRO A 11 16.09 -5.59 1.58
CA PRO A 11 16.28 -7.02 1.34
C PRO A 11 14.96 -7.80 1.24
N ALA A 12 13.84 -7.19 1.62
CA ALA A 12 12.53 -7.82 1.79
C ALA A 12 11.41 -6.75 1.78
N PHE A 13 10.17 -7.16 1.93
CA PHE A 13 9.00 -6.27 2.05
C PHE A 13 8.67 -6.02 3.53
N GLY A 14 8.40 -4.77 3.90
CA GLY A 14 8.12 -4.40 5.29
C GLY A 14 8.79 -3.10 5.74
N TRP A 15 8.88 -2.94 7.05
CA TRP A 15 9.46 -1.78 7.72
C TRP A 15 9.86 -2.14 9.15
N ASP A 16 10.84 -1.44 9.72
CA ASP A 16 11.36 -1.74 11.06
C ASP A 16 10.33 -1.53 12.18
N SER A 17 9.32 -0.69 11.92
CA SER A 17 8.23 -0.43 12.86
C SER A 17 6.86 -0.58 12.21
N SER A 18 5.89 -1.04 13.00
CA SER A 18 4.48 -0.94 12.61
C SER A 18 4.04 0.52 12.69
N ASN A 19 3.13 0.92 11.81
CA ASN A 19 2.57 2.26 11.72
C ASN A 19 1.06 2.18 11.52
N TYR A 20 0.46 3.18 10.86
CA TYR A 20 -0.97 3.28 10.66
C TYR A 20 -1.27 3.68 9.21
N ILE A 21 -2.41 3.23 8.70
CA ILE A 21 -3.06 3.74 7.49
C ILE A 21 -4.40 4.34 7.91
N GLY A 22 -4.49 5.67 7.92
CA GLY A 22 -5.55 6.37 8.64
C GLY A 22 -5.58 5.96 10.12
N ALA A 23 -6.73 5.51 10.62
CA ALA A 23 -6.89 5.06 12.00
C ALA A 23 -6.51 3.58 12.22
N THR A 24 -6.23 2.82 11.15
CA THR A 24 -6.05 1.37 11.25
C THR A 24 -4.59 1.00 11.45
N PRO A 25 -4.25 0.15 12.45
CA PRO A 25 -2.89 -0.34 12.63
C PRO A 25 -2.39 -1.10 11.40
N GLN A 26 -1.20 -0.73 10.91
CA GLN A 26 -0.52 -1.35 9.79
C GLN A 26 0.73 -2.08 10.29
N LYS A 27 0.68 -3.41 10.29
CA LYS A 27 1.83 -4.25 10.65
C LYS A 27 2.81 -4.29 9.49
N ASN A 28 4.10 -4.11 9.79
CA ASN A 28 5.16 -4.07 8.78
C ASN A 28 6.28 -5.08 9.02
N THR A 29 6.03 -6.11 9.83
CA THR A 29 6.98 -7.21 10.02
C THR A 29 7.47 -7.72 8.66
N TRP A 30 8.78 -7.80 8.52
CA TRP A 30 9.46 -8.14 7.28
C TRP A 30 9.04 -9.51 6.75
N GLU A 31 8.85 -9.61 5.44
CA GLU A 31 8.57 -10.85 4.71
C GLU A 31 9.36 -10.86 3.39
N PRO A 32 9.96 -12.00 3.00
CA PRO A 32 10.77 -12.07 1.78
C PRO A 32 9.93 -12.11 0.48
N ASP A 33 8.69 -12.57 0.57
CA ASP A 33 7.77 -12.75 -0.56
C ASP A 33 6.66 -11.70 -0.57
N TRP A 34 6.42 -11.09 -1.73
CA TRP A 34 5.44 -10.01 -1.86
C TRP A 34 4.01 -10.48 -1.66
N ALA A 35 3.63 -11.62 -2.26
CA ALA A 35 2.26 -12.12 -2.18
C ALA A 35 1.90 -12.44 -0.72
N THR A 36 2.82 -13.09 0.00
CA THR A 36 2.72 -13.40 1.42
C THR A 36 2.64 -12.13 2.26
N PHE A 37 3.50 -11.14 2.00
CA PHE A 37 3.47 -9.85 2.68
C PHE A 37 2.12 -9.15 2.49
N PHE A 38 1.70 -8.96 1.25
CA PHE A 38 0.50 -8.20 0.92
C PHE A 38 -0.75 -8.89 1.45
N TRP A 39 -0.84 -10.22 1.35
CA TRP A 39 -1.93 -10.98 1.94
C TRP A 39 -1.98 -10.81 3.46
N ASN A 40 -0.90 -11.16 4.17
CA ASN A 40 -0.90 -11.23 5.63
C ASN A 40 -0.89 -9.85 6.32
N ARG A 41 -0.29 -8.85 5.68
CA ARG A 41 -0.01 -7.54 6.28
C ARG A 41 -0.86 -6.40 5.73
N ARG A 42 -1.56 -6.59 4.60
CA ARG A 42 -2.45 -5.57 4.02
C ARG A 42 -3.89 -6.07 3.91
N LEU A 43 -4.12 -7.15 3.16
CA LEU A 43 -5.48 -7.62 2.88
C LEU A 43 -6.13 -8.27 4.10
N LEU A 44 -5.52 -9.33 4.65
CA LEU A 44 -6.11 -10.14 5.74
C LEU A 44 -6.50 -9.32 6.99
N PRO A 45 -5.71 -8.34 7.47
CA PRO A 45 -6.13 -7.50 8.60
C PRO A 45 -7.40 -6.70 8.32
N GLN A 46 -7.48 -6.05 7.15
CA GLN A 46 -8.65 -5.25 6.76
C GLN A 46 -9.88 -6.12 6.55
N LEU A 47 -9.67 -7.26 5.90
CA LEU A 47 -10.65 -8.30 5.68
C LEU A 47 -11.25 -8.84 6.99
N ARG A 48 -10.45 -9.02 8.04
CA ARG A 48 -10.95 -9.40 9.39
C ARG A 48 -11.79 -8.30 10.03
N LEU A 49 -11.44 -7.03 9.82
CA LEU A 49 -12.24 -5.90 10.33
C LEU A 49 -13.59 -5.78 9.61
N ALA A 50 -13.67 -6.22 8.35
CA ALA A 50 -14.86 -6.15 7.52
C ALA A 50 -15.62 -7.49 7.42
N ILE A 51 -15.27 -8.50 8.22
CA ILE A 51 -15.77 -9.88 8.03
C ILE A 51 -17.30 -9.96 8.08
N ASP A 52 -17.93 -9.20 8.97
CA ASP A 52 -19.39 -9.16 9.13
C ASP A 52 -20.10 -8.44 7.97
N LEU A 53 -19.35 -7.71 7.14
CA LEU A 53 -19.86 -6.97 5.98
C LEU A 53 -19.72 -7.77 4.68
N ILE A 54 -19.01 -8.91 4.70
CA ILE A 54 -18.67 -9.69 3.51
C ILE A 54 -19.31 -11.08 3.60
N PRO A 55 -20.09 -11.52 2.60
CA PRO A 55 -20.62 -12.89 2.58
C PRO A 55 -19.51 -13.94 2.65
N SER A 56 -19.66 -14.94 3.51
CA SER A 56 -18.67 -16.02 3.73
C SER A 56 -18.28 -16.78 2.45
N SER A 57 -19.19 -16.88 1.48
CA SER A 57 -18.91 -17.49 0.17
C SER A 57 -17.94 -16.68 -0.71
N ARG A 58 -17.82 -15.38 -0.49
CA ARG A 58 -16.81 -14.52 -1.13
C ARG A 58 -15.47 -14.62 -0.41
N TRP A 59 -15.50 -14.69 0.92
CA TRP A 59 -14.33 -14.87 1.76
C TRP A 59 -13.51 -16.10 1.37
N ASN A 60 -14.15 -17.27 1.34
CA ASN A 60 -13.47 -18.55 1.15
C ASN A 60 -12.74 -18.67 -0.21
N ARG A 61 -13.14 -17.89 -1.21
CA ARG A 61 -12.53 -17.92 -2.55
C ARG A 61 -11.47 -16.85 -2.75
N LEU A 62 -11.42 -15.85 -1.88
CA LEU A 62 -10.57 -14.67 -2.08
C LEU A 62 -9.09 -15.03 -1.98
N GLU A 63 -8.68 -15.77 -0.95
CA GLU A 63 -7.28 -16.17 -0.73
C GLU A 63 -6.72 -16.94 -1.92
N GLN A 64 -7.42 -18.00 -2.33
CA GLN A 64 -6.99 -18.82 -3.46
C GLN A 64 -6.94 -18.02 -4.76
N SER A 65 -7.88 -17.10 -4.97
CA SER A 65 -7.90 -16.25 -6.17
C SER A 65 -6.77 -15.23 -6.16
N PHE A 66 -6.46 -14.65 -5.00
CA PHE A 66 -5.35 -13.73 -4.82
C PHE A 66 -4.01 -14.40 -5.11
N PHE A 67 -3.74 -15.56 -4.51
CA PHE A 67 -2.47 -16.25 -4.74
C PHE A 67 -2.31 -16.77 -6.17
N ARG A 68 -3.41 -17.15 -6.85
CA ARG A 68 -3.37 -17.43 -8.30
C ARG A 68 -3.06 -16.19 -9.14
N LEU A 69 -3.57 -15.02 -8.75
CA LEU A 69 -3.29 -13.76 -9.45
C LEU A 69 -1.84 -13.31 -9.27
N MET A 70 -1.26 -13.57 -8.11
CA MET A 70 0.12 -13.21 -7.78
C MET A 70 1.14 -14.25 -8.28
N ASP A 71 0.71 -15.34 -8.91
CA ASP A 71 1.63 -16.37 -9.41
C ASP A 71 2.59 -15.80 -10.45
N GLY A 72 3.89 -15.99 -10.22
CA GLY A 72 4.96 -15.40 -11.03
C GLY A 72 5.20 -13.89 -10.82
N HIS A 73 4.45 -13.21 -9.95
CA HIS A 73 4.64 -11.78 -9.66
C HIS A 73 5.69 -11.57 -8.56
N VAL A 74 6.93 -11.25 -8.97
CA VAL A 74 8.09 -11.09 -8.09
C VAL A 74 8.67 -9.66 -8.17
N PRO A 75 7.98 -8.65 -7.63
CA PRO A 75 8.45 -7.27 -7.70
C PRO A 75 9.71 -7.06 -6.85
N GLN A 76 10.46 -6.00 -7.17
CA GLN A 76 11.57 -5.55 -6.32
C GLN A 76 11.03 -4.62 -5.21
N PRO A 77 11.42 -4.81 -3.94
CA PRO A 77 11.00 -3.94 -2.85
C PRO A 77 11.35 -2.48 -3.13
N SER A 78 10.32 -1.63 -3.14
CA SER A 78 10.43 -0.20 -3.40
C SER A 78 9.94 0.57 -2.17
N PHE A 79 10.59 1.68 -1.84
CA PHE A 79 10.10 2.54 -0.76
C PHE A 79 8.80 3.21 -1.19
N LEU A 80 7.73 2.98 -0.44
CA LEU A 80 6.40 3.51 -0.73
C LEU A 80 6.04 4.65 0.21
N HIS A 81 5.26 5.60 -0.30
CA HIS A 81 4.48 6.52 0.52
C HIS A 81 3.42 5.75 1.32
N GLY A 82 2.74 4.78 0.69
CA GLY A 82 1.78 3.88 1.33
C GLY A 82 0.36 4.46 1.51
N ASP A 83 0.19 5.76 1.26
CA ASP A 83 -1.09 6.47 1.27
C ASP A 83 -1.10 7.59 0.20
N LEU A 84 -0.64 7.27 -1.02
CA LEU A 84 -0.44 8.28 -2.07
C LEU A 84 -1.73 8.50 -2.88
N TRP A 85 -2.45 9.57 -2.59
CA TRP A 85 -3.60 10.03 -3.36
C TRP A 85 -3.67 11.56 -3.36
N GLY A 86 -4.58 12.14 -4.16
CA GLY A 86 -4.68 13.60 -4.33
C GLY A 86 -4.89 14.39 -3.03
N GLY A 87 -5.42 13.77 -1.96
CA GLY A 87 -5.52 14.42 -0.65
C GLY A 87 -4.19 14.56 0.11
N ASN A 88 -3.20 13.74 -0.24
CA ASN A 88 -1.88 13.67 0.39
C ASN A 88 -0.75 14.16 -0.53
N ALA A 89 -1.11 14.83 -1.62
CA ALA A 89 -0.18 15.41 -2.59
C ALA A 89 -0.60 16.84 -2.91
N ALA A 90 0.37 17.75 -2.94
CA ALA A 90 0.15 19.14 -3.31
C ALA A 90 1.33 19.65 -4.14
N SER A 91 1.15 20.85 -4.69
CA SER A 91 2.23 21.61 -5.30
C SER A 91 2.43 22.89 -4.50
N ILE A 92 3.68 23.19 -4.16
CA ILE A 92 4.05 24.48 -3.56
C ILE A 92 4.54 25.45 -4.65
N ALA A 93 5.19 26.55 -4.25
CA ALA A 93 5.76 27.52 -5.17
C ALA A 93 6.63 26.84 -6.25
N GLU A 94 6.65 27.41 -7.45
CA GLU A 94 7.45 26.92 -8.59
C GLU A 94 7.07 25.51 -9.08
N ASN A 95 5.84 25.06 -8.81
CA ASN A 95 5.35 23.72 -9.17
C ASN A 95 6.14 22.56 -8.53
N GLU A 96 6.81 22.80 -7.39
CA GLU A 96 7.51 21.73 -6.66
C GLU A 96 6.48 20.77 -6.02
N PRO A 97 6.47 19.48 -6.39
CA PRO A 97 5.53 18.51 -5.82
C PRO A 97 5.94 18.17 -4.38
N VAL A 98 4.96 18.14 -3.49
CA VAL A 98 5.12 17.70 -2.10
C VAL A 98 4.10 16.61 -1.78
N VAL A 99 4.52 15.64 -0.98
CA VAL A 99 3.67 14.57 -0.45
C VAL A 99 3.75 14.59 1.08
N PHE A 100 2.66 14.23 1.74
CA PHE A 100 2.52 14.29 3.19
C PHE A 100 1.60 13.17 3.71
N ASP A 101 1.63 12.97 5.03
CA ASP A 101 0.89 11.90 5.74
C ASP A 101 1.18 10.47 5.23
N PRO A 102 2.46 10.03 5.29
CA PRO A 102 2.85 8.72 4.78
C PRO A 102 2.43 7.57 5.71
N ALA A 103 2.08 6.44 5.09
CA ALA A 103 1.94 5.13 5.72
C ALA A 103 3.06 4.19 5.23
N SER A 104 4.31 4.67 5.25
CA SER A 104 5.44 4.08 4.51
C SER A 104 5.81 2.65 4.89
N TYR A 105 6.29 1.93 3.89
CA TYR A 105 6.92 0.61 3.98
C TYR A 105 7.64 0.28 2.66
N PHE A 106 8.44 -0.77 2.64
CA PHE A 106 8.94 -1.37 1.40
C PHE A 106 7.92 -2.36 0.84
N GLY A 107 7.44 -2.09 -0.37
CA GLY A 107 6.40 -2.87 -1.03
C GLY A 107 6.57 -2.90 -2.54
N ASP A 108 5.56 -3.39 -3.25
CA ASP A 108 5.46 -3.20 -4.70
C ASP A 108 5.10 -1.75 -5.03
N ARG A 109 5.92 -1.12 -5.88
CA ARG A 109 5.72 0.25 -6.42
C ARG A 109 4.34 0.46 -7.03
N GLU A 110 3.71 -0.59 -7.57
CA GLU A 110 2.38 -0.49 -8.18
C GLU A 110 1.31 -0.11 -7.15
N THR A 111 1.56 -0.35 -5.86
CA THR A 111 0.63 0.01 -4.78
C THR A 111 0.40 1.52 -4.71
N ASP A 112 1.46 2.34 -4.79
CA ASP A 112 1.34 3.80 -4.77
C ASP A 112 0.75 4.36 -6.08
N ILE A 113 0.87 3.62 -7.20
CA ILE A 113 0.32 4.01 -8.50
C ILE A 113 -1.17 3.70 -8.59
N ALA A 114 -1.62 2.61 -7.96
CA ALA A 114 -3.01 2.17 -7.97
C ALA A 114 -3.91 2.92 -6.97
N PHE A 115 -3.32 3.54 -5.94
CA PHE A 115 -4.03 4.20 -4.85
C PHE A 115 -4.72 5.55 -5.18
N PRO A 116 -4.22 6.39 -6.11
CA PRO A 116 -4.86 7.65 -6.43
C PRO A 116 -6.28 7.44 -6.95
N LYS A 117 -7.27 8.04 -6.28
CA LYS A 117 -8.57 8.29 -6.94
C LYS A 117 -8.31 9.15 -8.19
N PRO A 118 -8.99 8.89 -9.32
CA PRO A 118 -8.99 9.85 -10.41
C PRO A 118 -9.45 11.18 -9.82
N ALA A 119 -8.62 12.22 -9.95
CA ALA A 119 -9.04 13.57 -9.63
C ALA A 119 -10.31 13.82 -10.43
N TYR A 120 -11.42 14.09 -9.74
CA TYR A 120 -12.62 14.57 -10.42
C TYR A 120 -12.17 15.81 -11.22
N ARG A 121 -12.20 15.69 -12.56
CA ARG A 121 -12.18 16.87 -13.41
C ARG A 121 -13.50 17.57 -13.13
N GLU A 122 -13.46 18.70 -12.43
CA GLU A 122 -14.57 19.65 -12.53
C GLU A 122 -14.68 20.02 -14.01
N SER A 123 -15.73 19.52 -14.66
CA SER A 123 -16.17 20.01 -15.95
C SER A 123 -16.63 21.46 -15.77
N ALA A 124 -15.96 22.36 -16.48
CA ALA A 124 -16.41 23.72 -16.74
C ALA A 124 -17.80 23.74 -17.41
#